data_AF-A0A4Q3GWA2-F1
#
_entry.id   AF-A0A4Q3GWA2-F1
#
_cell.length_a   1.000
_cell.length_b   1.000
_cell.length_c   1.000
_cell.angle_alpha   90.00
_cell.angle_beta   90.00
_cell.angle_gamma   90.00
#
_symmetry.space_group_name_H-M   'P 1'
#
loop_
_entity.id
_entity.type
_entity.pdbx_description
1 polymer ?
#
loop_
_entity_poly.entity_id
_entity_poly.type
_entity_poly.pdbx_seq_one_letter_code
_entity_poly.pdbx_strand_id
1 'polypeptide(L)' 'MTNSDFPAPTRRQLLTLIGKSAGVAAMYQAMTSMGHAAETQFSGPPQLSGAKRGASVIVLGAGLSGMLAAYE' A
#
# COMPACT_ATOMS: atom_id res chain seq x y z
N MET A 1 9.95 33.29 6.87
CA MET A 1 10.50 32.78 5.60
C MET A 1 11.31 31.53 5.90
N THR A 2 10.71 30.35 5.75
CA THR A 2 11.47 29.10 5.51
C THR A 2 10.71 28.38 4.41
N ASN A 3 10.78 28.94 3.20
CA ASN A 3 10.41 28.17 2.03
C ASN A 3 11.47 27.07 1.95
N SER A 4 11.09 25.84 2.25
CA SER A 4 12.01 24.72 2.19
C SER A 4 12.38 24.51 0.73
N ASP A 5 13.55 25.00 0.32
CA ASP A 5 14.10 24.82 -1.04
C ASP A 5 14.35 23.34 -1.39
N PHE A 6 14.16 22.44 -0.42
CA PHE A 6 14.06 21.01 -0.60
C PHE A 6 12.64 20.52 -0.30
N PRO A 7 11.91 20.00 -1.31
CA PRO A 7 10.61 19.39 -1.05
C PRO A 7 10.79 18.20 -0.11
N ALA A 8 9.87 18.06 0.86
CA ALA A 8 9.87 16.91 1.75
C ALA A 8 9.85 15.61 0.94
N PRO A 9 10.66 14.59 1.30
CA PRO A 9 10.68 13.35 0.55
C PRO A 9 9.31 12.68 0.60
N THR A 10 8.89 12.12 -0.52
CA THR A 10 7.73 11.22 -0.52
C THR A 10 7.98 10.06 0.42
N ARG A 11 6.92 9.50 1.01
CA ARG A 11 7.01 8.29 1.84
C ARG A 11 7.85 7.18 1.20
N ARG A 12 7.66 6.93 -0.10
CA ARG A 12 8.44 5.94 -0.85
C ARG A 12 9.93 6.29 -0.90
N GLN A 13 10.28 7.56 -1.14
CA GLN A 13 11.67 8.00 -1.13
C GLN A 13 12.29 7.84 0.26
N LEU A 14 11.59 8.24 1.32
CA LEU A 14 12.05 8.06 2.71
C LEU A 14 12.33 6.58 3.02
N LEU A 15 11.36 5.70 2.78
CA LEU A 15 11.52 4.26 3.03
C LEU A 15 12.63 3.64 2.18
N THR A 16 12.79 4.10 0.94
CA THR A 16 13.91 3.67 0.08
C THR A 16 15.26 4.08 0.66
N LEU A 17 15.38 5.30 1.19
CA LEU A 17 16.60 5.77 1.84
C LEU A 17 16.92 4.97 3.11
N ILE A 18 15.91 4.66 3.93
CA ILE A 18 16.07 3.81 5.12
C ILE A 18 16.53 2.41 4.70
N GLY A 19 15.87 1.80 3.71
CA GLY A 19 16.24 0.48 3.20
C GLY A 19 17.68 0.43 2.66
N LYS A 20 18.12 1.49 1.97
CA LYS A 20 19.48 1.59 1.42
C LYS A 20 20.55 1.84 2.49
N SER A 21 20.25 2.57 3.56
CA SER A 21 21.23 3.01 4.57
C SER A 21 21.27 2.12 5.82
N ALA A 22 20.11 1.65 6.27
CA ALA A 22 19.94 0.90 7.52
C ALA A 22 19.42 -0.54 7.29
N GLY A 23 19.18 -0.92 6.03
CA GLY A 23 18.76 -2.27 5.65
C GLY A 23 17.25 -2.54 5.77
N VAL A 24 16.86 -3.74 5.35
CA VAL A 24 15.44 -4.13 5.22
C VAL A 24 14.69 -4.22 6.54
N ALA A 25 15.36 -4.63 7.63
CA ALA A 25 14.74 -4.73 8.95
C ALA A 25 14.39 -3.34 9.51
N ALA A 26 15.29 -2.36 9.38
CA ALA A 26 15.04 -0.99 9.79
C ALA A 26 13.94 -0.34 8.94
N MET A 27 13.94 -0.59 7.62
CA MET A 27 12.86 -0.14 6.73
C MET A 27 11.52 -0.74 7.16
N TYR A 28 11.47 -2.04 7.43
CA TYR A 28 10.24 -2.71 7.86
C TYR A 28 9.72 -2.14 9.18
N GLN A 29 10.59 -1.95 10.18
CA GLN A 29 10.20 -1.31 11.45
C GLN A 29 9.70 0.12 11.26
N ALA A 30 10.33 0.91 10.38
CA ALA A 30 9.83 2.24 10.02
C ALA A 30 8.46 2.17 9.33
N MET A 31 8.25 1.21 8.43
CA MET A 31 6.93 0.99 7.83
C MET A 31 5.87 0.62 8.87
N THR A 32 6.21 -0.22 9.84
CA THR A 32 5.31 -0.64 10.91
C THR A 32 4.94 0.54 11.81
N SER A 33 5.92 1.33 12.27
CA SER A 33 5.67 2.49 13.13
C SER A 33 4.86 3.59 12.43
N MET A 34 5.00 3.71 11.11
CA MET A 34 4.21 4.63 10.27
C MET A 34 2.83 4.07 9.86
N GLY A 35 2.49 2.83 10.22
CA GLY A 35 1.20 2.21 9.87
C GLY A 35 1.08 1.71 8.43
N HIS A 36 2.20 1.38 7.77
CA HIS A 36 2.25 0.91 6.38
C HIS A 36 2.50 -0.59 6.22
N ALA A 37 3.15 -1.21 7.20
CA ALA A 37 3.35 -2.66 7.25
C ALA A 37 2.42 -3.31 8.28
N ALA A 38 1.15 -2.88 8.32
CA ALA A 38 0.14 -3.49 9.17
C ALA A 38 -0.35 -4.81 8.57
N GLU A 39 -0.75 -5.73 9.45
CA GLU A 39 -1.42 -6.95 9.03
C GLU A 39 -2.78 -6.64 8.39
N THR A 40 -3.23 -7.54 7.52
CA THR A 40 -4.55 -7.45 6.92
C THR A 40 -5.63 -7.64 7.98
N GLN A 41 -6.68 -6.83 7.94
CA GLN A 41 -7.90 -7.03 8.74
C GLN A 41 -9.02 -7.68 7.90
N PHE A 42 -8.73 -8.04 6.66
CA PHE A 42 -9.66 -8.68 5.74
C PHE A 42 -9.89 -10.14 6.12
N SER A 43 -11.13 -10.50 6.48
CA SER A 43 -11.47 -11.78 7.12
C SER A 43 -12.37 -12.71 6.30
N GLY A 44 -12.78 -12.33 5.10
CA GLY A 44 -13.68 -13.12 4.26
C GLY A 44 -13.70 -12.64 2.82
N PRO A 45 -14.36 -13.35 1.90
CA PRO A 45 -14.39 -12.97 0.49
C PRO A 45 -15.02 -11.58 0.28
N PRO A 46 -14.54 -10.79 -0.69
CA PRO A 46 -15.12 -9.50 -1.01
C PRO A 46 -16.52 -9.73 -1.59
N GLN A 47 -17.46 -8.86 -1.25
CA GLN A 47 -18.81 -8.96 -1.78
C GLN A 47 -18.86 -8.38 -3.20
N LEU A 48 -18.68 -9.25 -4.19
CA LEU A 48 -18.68 -8.89 -5.61
C LEU A 48 -20.08 -9.09 -6.18
N SER A 49 -20.90 -8.05 -6.15
CA SER A 49 -22.24 -8.09 -6.75
C SER A 49 -22.53 -6.81 -7.52
N GLY A 50 -23.51 -6.86 -8.43
CA GLY A 50 -23.99 -5.68 -9.16
C GLY A 50 -23.35 -5.45 -10.53
N ALA A 51 -22.28 -6.16 -10.90
CA ALA A 51 -21.74 -6.13 -12.26
C ALA A 51 -22.60 -6.97 -13.22
N LYS A 52 -22.92 -6.42 -14.39
CA LYS A 52 -23.59 -7.18 -15.46
C LYS A 52 -22.60 -8.18 -16.09
N ARG A 53 -23.12 -9.30 -16.59
CA ARG A 53 -22.31 -10.28 -17.33
C ARG A 53 -21.61 -9.59 -18.52
N GLY A 54 -20.30 -9.81 -18.64
CA GLY A 54 -19.47 -9.22 -19.70
C GLY A 54 -19.02 -7.78 -19.43
N ALA A 55 -19.32 -7.21 -18.27
CA ALA A 55 -18.77 -5.91 -17.88
C ALA A 55 -17.26 -5.99 -17.62
N SER A 56 -16.53 -4.94 -17.98
CA SER A 56 -15.14 -4.75 -17.54
C SER A 56 -15.12 -3.96 -16.24
N VAL A 57 -14.32 -4.42 -15.27
CA VAL A 57 -14.18 -3.80 -13.95
C VAL A 57 -12.73 -3.40 -13.70
N ILE A 58 -12.52 -2.35 -12.90
CA ILE A 58 -11.20 -1.93 -12.43
C ILE A 58 -11.13 -2.20 -10.93
N VAL A 59 -10.11 -2.94 -10.51
CA VAL A 59 -9.81 -3.17 -9.10
C VAL A 59 -8.82 -2.12 -8.61
N LEU A 60 -9.24 -1.29 -7.66
CA LEU A 60 -8.38 -0.25 -7.07
C LEU A 60 -7.72 -0.76 -5.79
N GLY A 61 -6.42 -1.03 -5.88
CA GLY A 61 -5.59 -1.50 -4.78
C GLY A 61 -5.23 -2.98 -4.89
N ALA A 62 -3.95 -3.29 -4.72
CA ALA A 62 -3.40 -4.64 -4.81
C ALA A 62 -3.19 -5.29 -3.41
N GLY A 63 -4.06 -4.96 -2.46
CA GLY A 63 -4.12 -5.68 -1.17
C GLY A 63 -4.79 -7.04 -1.31
N LEU A 64 -4.88 -7.81 -0.22
CA LEU A 64 -5.49 -9.16 -0.25
C LEU A 64 -6.93 -9.16 -0.78
N SER A 65 -7.75 -8.18 -0.39
CA SER A 65 -9.12 -8.06 -0.90
C SER A 65 -9.17 -7.77 -2.40
N GLY A 66 -8.28 -6.92 -2.91
CA GLY A 66 -8.21 -6.56 -4.32
C GLY A 66 -7.69 -7.71 -5.19
N MET A 67 -6.67 -8.43 -4.71
CA MET A 67 -6.19 -9.63 -5.40
C MET A 67 -7.26 -10.72 -5.46
N LEU A 68 -8.02 -10.91 -4.38
CA LEU A 68 -9.13 -11.87 -4.37
C LEU A 68 -10.29 -11.40 -5.27
N ALA A 69 -10.61 -10.11 -5.25
CA ALA A 69 -11.62 -9.53 -6.13
C ALA A 69 -11.28 -9.60 -7.61
N ALA A 70 -9.99 -9.61 -7.97
CA ALA A 70 -9.54 -9.76 -9.35
C ALA A 70 -9.52 -11.22 -9.83
N TYR A 71 -9.52 -12.16 -8.88
CA TYR A 71 -9.51 -13.59 -9.15
C TYR A 71 -10.92 -14.13 -9.45
N GLU A 72 -11.93 -13.64 -8.72
CA GLU A 72 -13.35 -13.95 -8.89
C GLU A 72 -13.98 -13.19 -10.07
#